data_AF-A0A1T5KHH8-F1
#
_entry.id   AF-A0A1T5KHH8-F1
#
_cell.length_a   1.000
_cell.length_b   1.000
_cell.length_c   1.000
_cell.angle_alpha   90.00
_cell.angle_beta   90.00
_cell.angle_gamma   90.00
#
_symmetry.space_group_name_H-M   'P 1'
#
loop_
_entity.id
_entity.type
_entity.pdbx_description
1 polymer ?
#
loop_
_entity_poly.entity_id
_entity_poly.type
_entity_poly.pdbx_seq_one_letter_code
_entity_poly.pdbx_strand_id
1 'polypeptide(L)' 'MTEVCAPEKQWLIQKTKLKRIFHNLSENDFWYDYGQKEVMMMKLQVKLNLNRQTLNRLLAELTKE' A
#
# COMPACT_ATOMS: atom_id res chain seq x y z
N MET A 1 -15.28 5.65 21.49
CA MET A 1 -14.57 6.31 20.38
C MET A 1 -13.26 5.57 20.22
N THR A 2 -13.21 4.60 19.30
CA THR A 2 -12.02 3.75 19.12
C THR A 2 -10.92 4.61 18.50
N GLU A 3 -9.84 4.80 19.27
CA GLU A 3 -8.57 5.34 18.80
C GLU A 3 -8.10 4.54 17.58
N VAL A 4 -8.38 5.08 16.40
CA VAL A 4 -7.81 4.57 15.15
C VAL A 4 -6.34 4.95 15.18
N CYS A 5 -5.56 3.99 15.61
CA CYS A 5 -4.11 4.04 15.70
C CYS A 5 -3.54 4.55 14.36
N ALA A 6 -2.47 5.33 14.43
CA ALA A 6 -1.81 6.02 13.31
C ALA A 6 -1.56 5.22 11.99
N PRO A 7 -1.36 3.88 11.95
CA PRO A 7 -0.98 3.20 10.70
C PRO A 7 -2.02 3.20 9.57
N GLU A 8 -3.32 3.36 9.86
CA GLU A 8 -4.36 3.35 8.81
C GLU A 8 -4.36 4.64 7.97
N LYS A 9 -4.15 5.79 8.60
CA LYS A 9 -4.01 7.08 7.90
C LYS A 9 -2.80 7.09 6.97
N GLN A 10 -1.68 6.56 7.45
CA GLN A 10 -0.45 6.47 6.65
C GLN A 10 -0.66 5.55 5.44
N TRP A 11 -1.33 4.41 5.63
CA TRP A 11 -1.67 3.50 4.54
C TRP A 11 -2.59 4.13 3.50
N LEU A 12 -3.58 4.94 3.92
CA LEU A 12 -4.46 5.65 3.00
C LEU A 12 -3.69 6.62 2.08
N ILE A 13 -2.72 7.34 2.64
CA ILE A 13 -1.84 8.24 1.89
C ILE A 13 -0.96 7.45 0.91
N GLN A 14 -0.32 6.37 1.39
CA GLN A 14 0.50 5.49 0.56
C GLN A 14 -0.30 4.89 -0.61
N LYS A 15 -1.51 4.37 -0.34
CA LYS A 15 -2.44 3.84 -1.35
C LYS A 15 -2.80 4.90 -2.39
N THR A 16 -3.12 6.12 -1.97
CA THR A 16 -3.50 7.21 -2.87
C THR A 16 -2.34 7.61 -3.78
N LYS A 17 -1.13 7.73 -3.21
CA LYS A 17 0.07 8.04 -3.99
C LYS A 17 0.45 6.88 -4.94
N LEU A 18 0.32 5.62 -4.50
CA LEU A 18 0.53 4.45 -5.36
C LEU A 18 -0.44 4.39 -6.54
N LYS A 19 -1.73 4.66 -6.33
CA LYS A 19 -2.71 4.76 -7.43
C LYS A 19 -2.36 5.85 -8.44
N ARG A 20 -1.84 6.99 -7.97
CA ARG A 20 -1.44 8.10 -8.83
C ARG A 20 -0.20 7.75 -9.68
N ILE A 21 0.76 7.03 -9.12
CA ILE A 21 1.97 6.61 -9.83
C ILE A 21 1.68 5.43 -10.77
N PHE A 22 0.88 4.47 -10.32
CA PHE A 22 0.58 3.25 -11.03
C PHE A 22 -0.91 3.18 -11.38
N HIS A 23 -1.24 3.63 -12.59
CA HIS A 23 -2.61 3.57 -13.11
C HIS A 23 -3.16 2.13 -13.26
N ASN A 24 -2.26 1.14 -13.26
CA ASN A 24 -2.62 -0.28 -13.29
C ASN A 24 -3.17 -0.80 -11.95
N LEU A 25 -3.04 -0.04 -10.86
CA LEU A 25 -3.56 -0.40 -9.55
C LEU A 25 -4.98 0.15 -9.38
N SER A 26 -5.91 -0.74 -9.09
CA SER A 26 -7.30 -0.44 -8.80
C SER A 26 -7.59 -0.55 -7.30
N GLU A 27 -8.73 -0.04 -6.87
CA GLU A 27 -9.09 -0.07 -5.45
C GLU A 27 -9.15 -1.48 -4.86
N ASN A 28 -9.58 -2.46 -5.66
CA ASN A 28 -9.58 -3.88 -5.31
C ASN A 28 -8.19 -4.44 -5.00
N ASP A 29 -7.13 -3.91 -5.62
CA ASP A 29 -5.77 -4.41 -5.36
C ASP A 29 -5.25 -4.01 -3.97
N PHE A 30 -5.83 -2.96 -3.39
CA PHE A 30 -5.53 -2.50 -2.04
C PHE A 30 -6.56 -2.96 -1.01
N TRP A 31 -7.57 -3.73 -1.43
CA TRP A 31 -8.56 -4.29 -0.52
C TRP A 31 -7.96 -5.52 0.15
N TYR A 32 -7.92 -5.51 1.47
CA TYR A 32 -7.53 -6.67 2.27
C TYR A 32 -8.33 -6.70 3.56
N ASP A 33 -8.58 -7.92 4.02
CA ASP A 33 -9.25 -8.16 5.29
C ASP A 33 -8.27 -8.05 6.46
N TYR A 34 -8.76 -7.92 7.69
CA TYR A 34 -7.91 -7.67 8.86
C TYR A 34 -6.84 -8.77 9.01
N GLY A 35 -5.56 -8.37 9.04
CA GLY A 35 -4.42 -9.31 9.07
C GLY A 35 -3.90 -9.78 7.70
N GLN A 36 -4.59 -9.50 6.59
CA GLN A 36 -4.17 -9.92 5.24
C GLN A 36 -3.29 -8.90 4.50
N LYS A 37 -2.69 -7.95 5.22
CA LYS A 37 -1.83 -6.91 4.62
C LYS A 37 -0.67 -7.52 3.84
N GLU A 38 -0.02 -8.55 4.37
CA GLU A 38 1.10 -9.22 3.68
C GLU A 38 0.68 -9.84 2.34
N VAL A 39 -0.50 -10.47 2.29
CA VAL A 39 -1.05 -11.06 1.07
C VAL A 39 -1.30 -9.99 0.01
N MET A 40 -1.88 -8.85 0.41
CA MET A 40 -2.05 -7.70 -0.48
C MET A 40 -0.71 -7.15 -0.96
N MET A 41 0.29 -7.05 -0.07
CA MET A 41 1.63 -6.61 -0.47
C MET A 41 2.29 -7.57 -1.47
N MET A 42 2.07 -8.88 -1.37
CA MET A 42 2.54 -9.84 -2.38
C MET A 42 1.82 -9.65 -3.72
N LYS A 43 0.49 -9.46 -3.71
CA LYS A 43 -0.27 -9.17 -4.93
C LYS A 43 0.21 -7.89 -5.62
N LEU A 44 0.49 -6.84 -4.85
CA LEU A 44 1.05 -5.59 -5.38
C LEU A 44 2.44 -5.79 -6.00
N GLN A 45 3.32 -6.61 -5.38
CA GLN A 45 4.62 -6.94 -5.96
C GLN A 45 4.48 -7.61 -7.33
N VAL A 46 3.62 -8.62 -7.41
CA VAL A 46 3.38 -9.35 -8.67
C VAL A 46 2.76 -8.43 -9.73
N LYS A 47 1.75 -7.63 -9.36
CA LYS A 47 1.04 -6.76 -10.30
C LYS A 47 1.89 -5.61 -10.83
N LEU A 48 2.74 -5.05 -9.99
CA LEU A 48 3.68 -4.00 -10.39
C LEU A 48 4.96 -4.56 -11.02
N ASN A 49 5.15 -5.88 -10.98
CA ASN A 49 6.40 -6.55 -11.33
C ASN A 49 7.61 -5.94 -10.60
N LEU A 50 7.42 -5.65 -9.30
CA LEU A 50 8.43 -5.04 -8.43
C LEU A 50 8.85 -5.99 -7.32
N ASN A 51 10.14 -5.98 -7.01
CA ASN A 51 10.66 -6.71 -5.86
C ASN A 51 10.21 -6.08 -4.54
N ARG A 52 10.13 -6.90 -3.47
CA ARG A 52 9.77 -6.47 -2.11
C ARG A 52 10.55 -5.24 -1.64
N GLN A 53 11.85 -5.19 -1.92
CA GLN A 53 12.70 -4.04 -1.57
C GLN A 53 12.25 -2.76 -2.28
N THR A 54 11.98 -2.83 -3.58
CA THR A 54 11.55 -1.67 -4.37
C THR A 54 10.19 -1.18 -3.92
N LEU A 55 9.23 -2.09 -3.68
CA LEU A 55 7.92 -1.73 -3.15
C LEU A 55 8.03 -1.10 -1.75
N ASN A 56 8.85 -1.66 -0.87
CA ASN A 56 9.07 -1.10 0.47
C ASN A 56 9.76 0.27 0.43
N ARG A 57 10.75 0.47 -0.44
CA ARG A 57 11.38 1.79 -0.64
C ARG A 57 10.36 2.80 -1.13
N LEU A 58 9.54 2.43 -2.13
CA LEU A 58 8.44 3.28 -2.59
C LEU A 58 7.54 3.68 -1.43
N LEU A 59 7.02 2.73 -0.66
CA LEU A 59 6.16 3.01 0.49
C LEU A 59 6.83 3.90 1.54
N ALA A 60 8.13 3.68 1.83
CA ALA A 60 8.89 4.51 2.74
C ALA A 60 9.03 5.95 2.23
N GLU A 61 9.35 6.13 0.95
CA GLU A 61 9.45 7.46 0.32
C GLU A 61 8.10 8.17 0.26
N LEU A 62 6.99 7.44 0.06
CA LEU A 62 5.64 8.00 0.09
C LEU A 62 5.21 8.50 1.48
N THR A 63 5.91 8.06 2.53
CA THR A 63 5.64 8.37 3.95
C THR A 63 6.51 9.51 4.47
N LYS A 64 7.66 9.78 3.85
CA LYS A 64 8.47 10.95 4.17
C LYS A 64 7.76 12.18 3.62
N GLU A 65 7.07 12.89 4.49
CA GLU A 65 6.60 14.25 4.29
C GLU A 65 7.06 15.09 5.48
#